data_AF-A0AAW5J1C7-F1
#
_entry.id   AF-A0AAW5J1C7-F1
#
_cell.length_a   1.000
_cell.length_b   1.000
_cell.length_c   1.000
_cell.angle_alpha   90.00
_cell.angle_beta   90.00
_cell.angle_gamma   90.00
#
_symmetry.space_group_name_H-M   'P 1'
#
loop_
_entity.id
_entity.type
_entity.pdbx_description
1 polymer ?
#
loop_
_entity_poly.entity_id
_entity_poly.type
_entity_poly.pdbx_seq_one_letter_code
_entity_poly.pdbx_strand_id
1 'polypeptide(L)'
;MTSLPNLDHLSPEQLRALAAELMQRVENLDQKVETMGKQIHHHKTVNEKLAHEIAQLKRFKFAKRSEQLSPDQASLLDDLTDTDIAAIETELEALRPAPVSSEARRKPKRTALPPQFPRTLIHHEPCNSHCQCGCVLKRIGEDVSEKLDYTPGVFTVERHICGKWVCDQCETLIQAPVPAQVIDKGIPTAGLLAHVMIAKFADHLPLYRQESIFGRAGLAIARSTLAQWVGSCGVQLQPLADALHDAVLEHGVIHADETPVQMLTPGAKKTHRAYIWAYATCQFSDLAAVVYDFSQSRSGENARNFLQGWKGKLVCDDFGGYKASFEPGVTEIGCMAHARRKFFELHATNKSQLAEQALRYIQLLYEIESEVRHLQPDLRRRIRQERAVPVMDALHAWMIAQRQLVPDGSAIAKALDYSLKRWTALSRYLDDGAVPIDNNWCENQIRPWALGRKNWLFAGSLRSGKRAAAIMSLIQSARLNGHDPYVYLKDVLRRLPTQRASEIDHLLPHKWGLK
;
A
#
# COMPACT_ATOMS: atom_id res chain seq x y z
N MET A 1 -32.74 22.98 -26.55
CA MET A 1 -33.93 22.82 -27.40
C MET A 1 -33.49 22.19 -28.71
N THR A 2 -33.59 20.87 -28.84
CA THR A 2 -33.41 20.16 -30.12
C THR A 2 -34.79 20.07 -30.78
N SER A 3 -34.99 20.75 -31.91
CA SER A 3 -36.22 20.63 -32.70
C SER A 3 -36.36 19.18 -33.16
N LEU A 4 -37.44 18.51 -32.78
CA LEU A 4 -37.75 17.18 -33.27
C LEU A 4 -37.97 17.25 -34.79
N PRO A 5 -37.43 16.31 -35.58
CA PRO A 5 -37.66 16.28 -37.02
C PRO A 5 -39.17 16.12 -37.30
N ASN A 6 -39.70 16.91 -38.23
CA ASN A 6 -41.10 16.81 -38.62
C ASN A 6 -41.30 15.51 -39.41
N LEU A 7 -41.99 14.54 -38.79
CA LEU A 7 -42.16 13.18 -39.28
C LEU A 7 -42.92 13.12 -40.61
N ASP A 8 -43.72 14.15 -40.91
CA ASP A 8 -44.56 14.22 -42.11
C ASP A 8 -43.77 14.44 -43.42
N HIS A 9 -42.46 14.71 -43.34
CA HIS A 9 -41.59 14.95 -44.50
C HIS A 9 -40.58 13.84 -44.77
N LEU A 10 -40.62 12.72 -44.03
CA LEU A 10 -39.67 11.62 -44.16
C LEU A 10 -40.20 10.53 -45.10
N SER A 11 -39.32 9.97 -45.94
CA SER A 11 -39.65 8.81 -46.77
C SER A 11 -39.84 7.54 -45.93
N PRO A 12 -40.53 6.49 -46.43
CA PRO A 12 -40.68 5.21 -45.72
C PRO A 12 -39.35 4.57 -45.32
N GLU A 13 -38.28 4.77 -46.10
CA GLU A 13 -36.93 4.28 -45.81
C GLU A 13 -36.27 5.08 -44.68
N GLN A 14 -36.43 6.41 -44.68
CA GLN A 14 -35.94 7.28 -43.61
C GLN A 14 -36.65 7.01 -42.27
N LEU A 15 -37.96 6.73 -42.31
CA LEU A 15 -38.73 6.32 -41.12
C LEU A 15 -38.27 4.97 -40.56
N ARG A 16 -37.96 3.99 -41.42
CA ARG A 16 -37.41 2.68 -40.98
C ARG A 16 -36.02 2.83 -40.35
N ALA A 17 -35.15 3.66 -40.94
CA ALA A 17 -33.83 3.95 -40.40
C ALA A 17 -33.91 4.64 -39.03
N LEU A 18 -34.77 5.67 -38.90
CA LEU A 18 -35.01 6.36 -37.62
C LEU A 18 -35.59 5.42 -36.55
N ALA A 19 -36.53 4.55 -36.93
CA ALA A 19 -37.09 3.56 -36.02
C ALA A 19 -36.02 2.55 -35.54
N ALA A 20 -35.13 2.10 -36.43
CA ALA A 20 -34.02 1.22 -36.07
C ALA A 20 -33.03 1.90 -35.12
N GLU A 21 -32.69 3.17 -35.37
CA GLU A 21 -31.83 3.98 -34.51
C GLU A 21 -32.46 4.21 -33.13
N LEU A 22 -33.75 4.53 -33.07
CA LEU A 22 -34.48 4.69 -31.81
C LEU A 22 -34.56 3.38 -31.03
N MET A 23 -34.82 2.25 -31.69
CA MET A 23 -34.81 0.93 -31.05
C MET A 23 -33.43 0.59 -30.46
N GLN A 24 -32.36 0.83 -31.21
CA GLN A 24 -30.99 0.65 -30.72
C GLN A 24 -30.68 1.58 -29.54
N ARG A 25 -31.17 2.83 -29.58
CA ARG A 25 -30.98 3.80 -28.50
C ARG A 25 -31.75 3.40 -27.24
N VAL A 26 -32.97 2.89 -27.38
CA VAL A 26 -33.77 2.35 -26.26
C VAL A 26 -33.07 1.15 -25.65
N GLU A 27 -32.60 0.19 -26.44
CA GLU A 27 -31.87 -0.98 -25.95
C GLU A 27 -30.58 -0.58 -25.21
N ASN A 28 -29.81 0.37 -25.77
CA ASN A 28 -28.63 0.93 -25.12
C ASN A 28 -28.96 1.67 -23.81
N LEU A 29 -30.12 2.33 -23.73
CA LEU A 29 -30.58 3.01 -22.51
C LEU A 29 -31.04 1.97 -21.47
N ASP A 30 -31.74 0.93 -21.86
CA ASP A 30 -32.19 -0.14 -20.98
C ASP A 30 -30.99 -0.90 -20.37
N GLN A 31 -29.98 -1.23 -21.18
CA GLN A 31 -28.72 -1.80 -20.69
C GLN A 31 -27.99 -0.86 -19.71
N LYS A 32 -28.00 0.45 -19.97
CA LYS A 32 -27.43 1.45 -19.04
C LYS A 32 -28.23 1.53 -17.75
N VAL A 33 -29.56 1.54 -17.81
CA VAL A 33 -30.44 1.57 -16.64
C VAL A 33 -30.24 0.30 -15.80
N GLU A 34 -30.13 -0.87 -16.42
CA GLU A 34 -29.87 -2.12 -15.72
C GLU A 34 -28.49 -2.11 -15.03
N THR A 35 -27.45 -1.65 -15.75
CA THR A 35 -26.09 -1.52 -15.21
C THR A 35 -26.05 -0.53 -14.03
N MET A 36 -26.68 0.63 -14.18
CA MET A 36 -26.82 1.62 -13.10
C MET A 36 -27.64 1.07 -11.93
N GLY A 37 -28.70 0.31 -12.19
CA GLY A 37 -29.51 -0.35 -11.16
C GLY A 37 -28.69 -1.33 -10.33
N LYS A 38 -27.86 -2.17 -10.98
CA LYS A 38 -26.92 -3.08 -10.31
C LYS A 38 -25.89 -2.31 -9.48
N GLN A 39 -25.33 -1.21 -10.01
CA GLN A 39 -24.38 -0.36 -9.28
C GLN A 39 -25.02 0.31 -8.05
N ILE A 40 -26.22 0.87 -8.19
CA ILE A 40 -26.96 1.48 -7.07
C ILE A 40 -27.25 0.44 -5.98
N HIS A 41 -27.68 -0.75 -6.37
CA HIS A 41 -27.92 -1.84 -5.42
C HIS A 41 -26.63 -2.22 -4.68
N HIS A 42 -25.52 -2.40 -5.42
CA HIS A 42 -24.21 -2.67 -4.83
C HIS A 42 -23.78 -1.58 -3.83
N HIS A 43 -23.86 -0.30 -4.23
CA HIS A 43 -23.50 0.83 -3.36
C HIS A 43 -24.38 0.88 -2.11
N LYS A 44 -25.68 0.60 -2.23
CA LYS A 44 -26.59 0.55 -1.07
C LYS A 44 -26.18 -0.54 -0.08
N THR A 45 -25.91 -1.76 -0.55
CA THR A 45 -25.46 -2.86 0.31
C THR A 45 -24.12 -2.56 0.98
N VAL A 46 -23.16 -1.97 0.26
CA VAL A 46 -21.88 -1.56 0.82
C VAL A 46 -22.08 -0.48 1.88
N ASN A 47 -22.90 0.54 1.62
CA ASN A 47 -23.21 1.61 2.57
C ASN A 47 -23.83 1.07 3.87
N GLU A 48 -24.78 0.13 3.76
CA GLU A 48 -25.40 -0.53 4.93
C GLU A 48 -24.37 -1.31 5.75
N LYS A 49 -23.49 -2.06 5.08
CA LYS A 49 -22.39 -2.79 5.73
C LYS A 49 -21.43 -1.85 6.46
N LEU A 50 -20.94 -0.81 5.78
CA LEU A 50 -20.00 0.18 6.35
C LEU A 50 -20.64 0.95 7.52
N ALA A 51 -21.91 1.33 7.41
CA ALA A 51 -22.64 1.98 8.50
C ALA A 51 -22.76 1.06 9.72
N HIS A 52 -23.01 -0.24 9.51
CA HIS A 52 -23.04 -1.22 10.57
C HIS A 52 -21.68 -1.39 11.26
N GLU A 53 -20.58 -1.45 10.48
CA GLU A 53 -19.22 -1.52 11.02
C GLU A 53 -18.88 -0.30 11.87
N ILE A 54 -19.21 0.92 11.42
CA ILE A 54 -19.05 2.15 12.22
C ILE A 54 -19.83 2.04 13.54
N ALA A 55 -21.07 1.57 13.50
CA ALA A 55 -21.90 1.44 14.69
C ALA A 55 -21.29 0.45 15.70
N GLN A 56 -20.73 -0.67 15.22
CA GLN A 56 -20.01 -1.62 16.08
C GLN A 56 -18.75 -1.01 16.69
N LEU A 57 -17.91 -0.34 15.89
CA LEU A 57 -16.70 0.32 16.37
C LEU A 57 -16.99 1.40 17.41
N LYS A 58 -18.03 2.23 17.17
CA LYS A 58 -18.48 3.24 18.13
C LYS A 58 -18.97 2.59 19.43
N ARG A 59 -19.74 1.49 19.37
CA ARG A 59 -20.13 0.72 20.56
C ARG A 59 -18.92 0.23 21.34
N PHE A 60 -17.94 -0.37 20.67
CA PHE A 60 -16.72 -0.84 21.34
C PHE A 60 -15.90 0.30 21.97
N LYS A 61 -15.86 1.47 21.33
CA LYS A 61 -15.18 2.65 21.88
C LYS A 61 -15.84 3.13 23.18
N PHE A 62 -17.16 3.23 23.21
CA PHE A 62 -17.88 3.84 24.33
C PHE A 62 -18.29 2.86 25.45
N ALA A 63 -18.35 1.55 25.16
CA ALA A 63 -18.65 0.52 26.16
C ALA A 63 -17.51 0.26 27.17
N LYS A 64 -16.29 0.74 26.89
CA LYS A 64 -15.06 0.54 27.69
C LYS A 64 -15.02 1.21 29.07
N ARG A 65 -16.08 1.91 29.52
CA ARG A 65 -16.04 2.66 30.79
C ARG A 65 -15.93 1.81 32.06
N SER A 66 -15.88 0.48 31.98
CA SER A 66 -15.90 -0.41 33.15
C SER A 66 -14.75 -1.42 33.30
N GLU A 67 -13.65 -1.41 32.52
CA GLU A 67 -12.73 -2.58 32.53
C GLU A 67 -11.20 -2.35 32.47
N GLN A 68 -10.49 -3.31 33.10
CA GLN A 68 -9.06 -3.45 33.43
C GLN A 68 -8.09 -3.56 32.24
N LEU A 69 -7.95 -2.54 31.40
CA LEU A 69 -6.79 -2.38 30.53
C LEU A 69 -5.80 -1.40 31.16
N SER A 70 -4.49 -1.62 30.96
CA SER A 70 -3.54 -0.54 31.27
C SER A 70 -3.90 0.71 30.45
N PRO A 71 -3.78 1.92 31.02
CA PRO A 71 -4.16 3.16 30.32
C PRO A 71 -3.52 3.30 28.93
N ASP A 72 -2.27 2.84 28.78
CA ASP A 72 -1.51 2.90 27.53
C ASP A 72 -2.09 1.97 26.45
N GLN A 73 -2.49 0.75 26.82
CA GLN A 73 -3.14 -0.18 25.88
C GLN A 73 -4.53 0.30 25.47
N ALA A 74 -5.29 0.88 26.41
CA ALA A 74 -6.59 1.46 26.13
C ALA A 74 -6.47 2.61 25.12
N SER A 75 -5.48 3.48 25.30
CA SER A 75 -5.20 4.59 24.38
C SER A 75 -4.83 4.12 22.98
N LEU A 76 -3.94 3.12 22.84
CA LEU A 76 -3.55 2.61 21.53
C LEU A 76 -4.74 2.03 20.75
N LEU A 77 -5.67 1.40 21.47
CA LEU A 77 -6.89 0.87 20.87
C LEU A 77 -7.84 1.97 20.37
N ASP A 78 -7.97 3.06 21.13
CA ASP A 78 -8.85 4.15 20.75
C ASP A 78 -8.34 4.85 19.49
N ASP A 79 -7.02 5.05 19.39
CA ASP A 79 -6.36 5.59 18.20
C ASP A 79 -6.63 4.72 16.96
N LEU A 80 -6.53 3.40 17.10
CA LEU A 80 -6.78 2.45 16.00
C LEU A 80 -8.26 2.42 15.60
N THR A 81 -9.16 2.49 16.58
CA THR A 81 -10.61 2.54 16.34
C THR A 81 -11.01 3.83 15.62
N ASP A 82 -10.45 4.97 16.03
CA ASP A 82 -10.69 6.26 15.37
C ASP A 82 -10.14 6.29 13.95
N THR A 83 -9.00 5.65 13.74
CA THR A 83 -8.41 5.47 12.41
C THR A 83 -9.33 4.62 11.52
N ASP A 84 -9.89 3.52 12.03
CA ASP A 84 -10.87 2.68 11.32
C ASP A 84 -12.15 3.44 10.98
N ILE A 85 -12.75 4.13 11.96
CA ILE A 85 -13.96 4.93 11.77
C ILE A 85 -13.75 5.99 10.68
N ALA A 86 -12.68 6.77 10.76
CA ALA A 86 -12.41 7.84 9.81
C ALA A 86 -12.27 7.34 8.37
N ALA A 87 -11.69 6.16 8.21
CA ALA A 87 -11.55 5.55 6.90
C ALA A 87 -12.89 5.03 6.37
N ILE A 88 -13.73 4.42 7.23
CA ILE A 88 -15.08 3.99 6.80
C ILE A 88 -15.91 5.23 6.42
N GLU A 89 -15.82 6.31 7.20
CA GLU A 89 -16.50 7.57 6.90
C GLU A 89 -16.02 8.18 5.57
N THR A 90 -14.73 8.04 5.23
CA THR A 90 -14.17 8.49 3.95
C THR A 90 -14.69 7.66 2.78
N GLU A 91 -14.74 6.32 2.91
CA GLU A 91 -15.31 5.42 1.90
C GLU A 91 -16.81 5.69 1.68
N LEU A 92 -17.55 5.89 2.77
CA LEU A 92 -18.98 6.19 2.72
C LEU A 92 -19.26 7.50 1.99
N GLU A 93 -18.41 8.52 2.20
CA GLU A 93 -18.55 9.80 1.50
C GLU A 93 -18.23 9.68 0.00
N ALA A 94 -17.27 8.84 -0.38
CA ALA A 94 -16.96 8.58 -1.80
C ALA A 94 -18.10 7.83 -2.53
N LEU A 95 -18.88 7.02 -1.81
CA LEU A 95 -20.03 6.29 -2.36
C LEU A 95 -21.31 7.13 -2.44
N ARG A 96 -21.33 8.33 -1.84
CA ARG A 96 -22.48 9.23 -1.88
C ARG A 96 -22.54 9.96 -3.23
N PRO A 97 -23.73 10.07 -3.85
CA PRO A 97 -23.89 10.95 -5.00
C PRO A 97 -23.55 12.38 -4.59
N ALA A 98 -22.96 13.15 -5.52
CA ALA A 98 -22.59 14.55 -5.29
C ALA A 98 -23.79 15.29 -4.67
N PRO A 99 -23.61 15.97 -3.52
CA PRO A 99 -24.72 16.58 -2.84
C PRO A 99 -25.33 17.68 -3.72
N VAL A 100 -26.60 17.51 -4.08
CA VAL A 100 -27.45 18.62 -4.54
C VAL A 100 -27.65 19.51 -3.32
N SER A 101 -26.89 20.61 -3.25
CA SER A 101 -26.91 21.67 -2.24
C SER A 101 -27.54 21.27 -0.89
N SER A 102 -26.75 20.70 0.02
CA SER A 102 -27.25 20.39 1.36
C SER A 102 -27.19 21.63 2.26
N GLU A 103 -28.27 21.85 3.01
CA GLU A 103 -28.41 22.89 4.02
C GLU A 103 -27.22 22.92 5.00
N ALA A 104 -26.83 24.13 5.39
CA ALA A 104 -25.70 24.39 6.25
C ALA A 104 -25.93 23.80 7.66
N ARG A 105 -25.49 22.55 7.87
CA ARG A 105 -25.30 21.99 9.22
C ARG A 105 -24.42 22.97 10.02
N ARG A 106 -24.85 23.32 11.24
CA ARG A 106 -24.09 24.15 12.19
C ARG A 106 -22.68 23.58 12.34
N LYS A 107 -21.71 24.22 11.68
CA LYS A 107 -20.30 23.81 11.73
C LYS A 107 -19.73 24.19 13.09
N PRO A 108 -19.06 23.27 13.82
CA PRO A 108 -18.33 23.64 15.01
C PRO A 108 -17.28 24.70 14.67
N LYS A 109 -17.20 25.76 15.49
CA LYS A 109 -16.25 26.85 15.31
C LYS A 109 -14.84 26.30 15.51
N ARG A 110 -14.04 26.28 14.45
CA ARG A 110 -12.65 25.79 14.51
C ARG A 110 -11.82 26.71 15.37
N THR A 111 -11.01 26.15 16.27
CA THR A 111 -10.01 26.89 17.03
C THR A 111 -9.00 27.50 16.06
N ALA A 112 -8.69 28.79 16.23
CA ALA A 112 -7.67 29.46 15.43
C ALA A 112 -6.28 28.85 15.69
N LEU A 113 -5.43 28.81 14.66
CA LEU A 113 -4.07 28.34 14.82
C LEU A 113 -3.24 29.36 15.63
N PRO A 114 -2.25 28.91 16.41
CA PRO A 114 -1.48 29.81 17.27
C PRO A 114 -0.85 30.99 16.50
N PRO A 115 -0.98 32.24 17.00
CA PRO A 115 -0.51 33.44 16.30
C PRO A 115 1.02 33.49 16.16
N GLN A 116 1.76 32.82 17.03
CA GLN A 116 3.22 32.79 17.00
C GLN A 116 3.83 31.96 15.86
N PHE A 117 3.04 31.10 15.19
CA PHE A 117 3.58 30.29 14.09
C PHE A 117 3.84 31.14 12.85
N PRO A 118 5.00 30.97 12.18
CA PRO A 118 5.32 31.67 10.93
C PRO A 118 4.24 31.42 9.89
N ARG A 119 3.75 32.49 9.27
CA ARG A 119 2.71 32.45 8.23
C ARG A 119 3.30 32.76 6.86
N THR A 120 3.08 31.87 5.92
CA THR A 120 3.35 32.10 4.50
C THR A 120 2.05 32.47 3.81
N LEU A 121 2.00 33.65 3.17
CA LEU A 121 0.83 34.11 2.45
C LEU A 121 0.81 33.50 1.04
N ILE A 122 -0.29 32.84 0.68
CA ILE A 122 -0.48 32.24 -0.63
C ILE A 122 -1.72 32.87 -1.25
N HIS A 123 -1.52 33.70 -2.27
CA HIS A 123 -2.58 34.41 -2.96
C HIS A 123 -3.14 33.57 -4.12
N HIS A 124 -4.45 33.35 -4.13
CA HIS A 124 -5.19 32.72 -5.21
C HIS A 124 -5.98 33.81 -5.92
N GLU A 125 -5.43 34.30 -7.01
CA GLU A 125 -6.02 35.34 -7.85
C GLU A 125 -6.36 34.78 -9.24
N PRO A 126 -7.39 35.29 -9.93
CA PRO A 126 -7.70 34.90 -11.30
C PRO A 126 -6.50 35.15 -12.24
N CYS A 127 -6.23 34.20 -13.15
CA CYS A 127 -5.14 34.33 -14.12
C CYS A 127 -5.34 35.48 -15.12
N ASN A 128 -6.56 36.02 -15.22
CA ASN A 128 -6.89 37.16 -16.08
C ASN A 128 -7.64 38.21 -15.26
N SER A 129 -7.24 39.47 -15.42
CA SER A 129 -7.91 40.63 -14.84
C SER A 129 -9.17 41.05 -15.59
N HIS A 130 -9.55 40.34 -16.65
CA HIS A 130 -10.72 40.61 -17.48
C HIS A 130 -11.74 39.47 -17.43
N CYS A 131 -13.02 39.85 -17.43
CA CYS A 131 -14.14 38.94 -17.59
C CYS A 131 -14.26 38.46 -19.05
N GLN A 132 -15.00 37.37 -19.29
CA GLN A 132 -15.29 36.88 -20.64
C GLN A 132 -16.03 37.92 -21.50
N CYS A 133 -16.73 38.88 -20.90
CA CYS A 133 -17.36 40.00 -21.60
C CYS A 133 -16.40 41.17 -21.93
N GLY A 134 -15.11 41.06 -21.57
CA GLY A 134 -14.08 42.08 -21.85
C GLY A 134 -13.93 43.17 -20.77
N CYS A 135 -14.78 43.20 -19.75
CA CYS A 135 -14.67 44.17 -18.65
C CYS A 135 -13.52 43.85 -17.69
N VAL A 136 -12.90 44.88 -17.10
CA VAL A 136 -11.91 44.73 -16.02
C VAL A 136 -12.63 44.29 -14.74
N LEU A 137 -12.12 43.24 -14.11
CA LEU A 137 -12.65 42.71 -12.86
C LEU A 137 -12.31 43.61 -11.68
N LYS A 138 -13.25 43.77 -10.75
CA LYS A 138 -13.04 44.51 -9.49
C LYS A 138 -12.96 43.55 -8.31
N ARG A 139 -11.93 43.69 -7.48
CA ARG A 139 -11.81 42.94 -6.23
C ARG A 139 -12.75 43.52 -5.18
N ILE A 140 -13.64 42.69 -4.65
CA ILE A 140 -14.65 43.09 -3.65
C ILE A 140 -14.43 42.48 -2.26
N GLY A 141 -13.50 41.52 -2.16
CA GLY A 141 -13.17 40.92 -0.88
C GLY A 141 -12.24 39.73 -1.03
N GLU A 142 -12.13 38.94 0.02
CA GLU A 142 -11.32 37.73 0.05
C GLU A 142 -11.90 36.71 1.03
N ASP A 143 -11.64 35.43 0.77
CA ASP A 143 -11.77 34.37 1.76
C ASP A 143 -10.39 33.93 2.22
N VAL A 144 -10.21 33.81 3.54
CA VAL A 144 -8.94 33.37 4.14
C VAL A 144 -9.12 32.00 4.76
N SER A 145 -8.21 31.09 4.45
CA SER A 145 -8.10 29.79 5.13
C SER A 145 -6.66 29.53 5.56
N GLU A 146 -6.49 28.98 6.75
CA GLU A 146 -5.18 28.62 7.29
C GLU A 146 -5.00 27.10 7.27
N LYS A 147 -3.79 26.67 6.89
CA LYS A 147 -3.35 25.27 6.88
C LYS A 147 -2.09 25.13 7.71
N LEU A 148 -1.97 24.03 8.44
CA LEU A 148 -0.83 23.75 9.30
C LEU A 148 0.15 22.82 8.57
N ASP A 149 1.39 23.25 8.43
CA ASP A 149 2.50 22.41 7.98
C ASP A 149 3.49 22.16 9.10
N TYR A 150 4.30 21.11 8.93
CA TYR A 150 5.31 20.74 9.90
C TYR A 150 6.60 20.34 9.19
N THR A 151 7.64 21.10 9.50
CA THR A 151 9.03 20.66 9.35
C THR A 151 9.49 20.17 10.72
N PRO A 152 10.27 19.08 10.84
CA PRO A 152 10.67 18.55 12.15
C PRO A 152 11.12 19.63 13.15
N GLY A 153 10.34 19.79 14.23
CA GLY A 153 10.57 20.79 15.29
C GLY A 153 9.89 22.14 15.11
N VAL A 154 9.34 22.46 13.93
CA VAL A 154 8.79 23.78 13.61
C VAL A 154 7.44 23.67 12.88
N PHE A 155 6.39 24.18 13.52
CA PHE A 155 5.11 24.40 12.85
C PHE A 155 5.14 25.69 12.03
N THR A 156 4.56 25.62 10.83
CA THR A 156 4.31 26.80 9.98
C THR A 156 2.87 26.78 9.51
N VAL A 157 2.37 27.94 9.09
CA VAL A 157 0.99 28.10 8.64
C VAL A 157 0.96 28.64 7.22
N GLU A 158 0.36 27.90 6.30
CA GLU A 158 0.03 28.41 4.97
C GLU A 158 -1.31 29.15 5.07
N ARG A 159 -1.28 30.47 4.86
CA ARG A 159 -2.49 31.31 4.84
C ARG A 159 -2.88 31.54 3.37
N HIS A 160 -3.90 30.80 2.93
CA HIS A 160 -4.47 30.90 1.59
C HIS A 160 -5.49 32.04 1.54
N ILE A 161 -5.22 33.05 0.71
CA ILE A 161 -6.05 34.23 0.50
C ILE A 161 -6.66 34.14 -0.89
N CYS A 162 -7.97 33.94 -0.98
CA CYS A 162 -8.68 33.75 -2.24
C CYS A 162 -9.48 35.01 -2.58
N GLY A 163 -9.00 35.80 -3.53
CA GLY A 163 -9.64 37.05 -3.93
C GLY A 163 -11.02 36.81 -4.55
N LYS A 164 -12.01 37.60 -4.13
CA LYS A 164 -13.35 37.65 -4.75
C LYS A 164 -13.40 38.80 -5.74
N TRP A 165 -13.66 38.46 -6.99
CA TRP A 165 -13.70 39.41 -8.09
C TRP A 165 -15.07 39.43 -8.74
N VAL A 166 -15.55 40.61 -9.12
CA VAL A 166 -16.85 40.77 -9.79
C VAL A 166 -16.68 41.52 -11.10
N CYS A 167 -17.47 41.12 -12.08
CA CYS A 167 -17.75 41.91 -13.26
C CYS A 167 -19.04 42.70 -13.07
N ASP A 168 -18.97 44.03 -13.05
CA ASP A 168 -20.15 44.89 -12.84
C ASP A 168 -21.19 44.76 -13.96
N GLN A 169 -20.78 44.43 -15.19
CA GLN A 169 -21.71 44.31 -16.32
C GLN A 169 -22.46 42.98 -16.40
N CYS A 170 -21.81 41.87 -16.03
CA CYS A 170 -22.38 40.53 -16.12
C CYS A 170 -22.78 39.98 -14.75
N GLU A 171 -22.61 40.77 -13.69
CA GLU A 171 -22.84 40.41 -12.29
C GLU A 171 -22.21 39.07 -11.88
N THR A 172 -21.12 38.70 -12.55
CA THR A 172 -20.48 37.40 -12.40
C THR A 172 -19.39 37.49 -11.33
N LEU A 173 -19.51 36.66 -10.29
CA LEU A 173 -18.49 36.46 -9.27
C LEU A 173 -17.44 35.44 -9.75
N ILE A 174 -16.18 35.83 -9.74
CA ILE A 174 -15.03 35.01 -10.12
C ILE A 174 -14.12 34.89 -8.89
N GLN A 175 -13.76 33.66 -8.55
CA GLN A 175 -12.80 33.34 -7.49
C GLN A 175 -11.89 32.23 -8.00
N ALA A 176 -10.58 32.37 -7.81
CA ALA A 176 -9.64 31.33 -8.16
C ALA A 176 -9.87 30.11 -7.26
N PRO A 177 -9.93 28.88 -7.81
CA PRO A 177 -10.13 27.69 -7.01
C PRO A 177 -8.90 27.41 -6.15
N VAL A 178 -9.13 27.02 -4.88
CA VAL A 178 -8.08 26.48 -4.02
C VAL A 178 -7.68 25.10 -4.53
N PRO A 179 -6.38 24.75 -4.57
CA PRO A 179 -5.93 23.42 -4.94
C PRO A 179 -6.64 22.32 -4.11
N ALA A 180 -7.06 21.25 -4.78
CA ALA A 180 -7.69 20.12 -4.11
C ALA A 180 -6.71 19.43 -3.13
N GLN A 181 -7.24 18.88 -2.04
CA GLN A 181 -6.46 18.29 -0.96
C GLN A 181 -7.00 16.91 -0.57
N VAL A 182 -6.12 16.04 -0.08
CA VAL A 182 -6.46 14.67 0.35
C VAL A 182 -7.58 14.65 1.38
N ILE A 183 -7.54 15.61 2.31
CA ILE A 183 -8.59 15.83 3.30
C ILE A 183 -9.22 17.17 2.97
N ASP A 184 -10.35 17.16 2.24
CA ASP A 184 -11.03 18.39 1.87
C ASP A 184 -11.40 19.20 3.12
N LYS A 185 -11.17 20.52 3.05
CA LYS A 185 -11.32 21.45 4.16
C LYS A 185 -10.52 21.07 5.42
N GLY A 186 -9.55 20.16 5.33
CA GLY A 186 -8.67 19.78 6.43
C GLY A 186 -7.78 20.93 6.88
N ILE A 187 -7.29 20.88 8.12
CA ILE A 187 -6.23 21.78 8.60
C ILE A 187 -4.84 21.38 8.06
N PRO A 188 -4.46 20.10 7.92
CA PRO A 188 -3.07 19.77 7.61
C PRO A 188 -2.76 19.98 6.13
N THR A 189 -1.53 20.41 5.85
CA THR A 189 -0.94 20.33 4.51
C THR A 189 -0.57 18.88 4.17
N ALA A 190 -0.23 18.63 2.90
CA ALA A 190 0.35 17.34 2.49
C ALA A 190 1.67 17.03 3.22
N GLY A 191 2.45 18.06 3.60
CA GLY A 191 3.70 17.91 4.35
C GLY A 191 3.48 17.38 5.76
N LEU A 192 2.53 17.95 6.51
CA LEU A 192 2.18 17.45 7.83
C LEU A 192 1.58 16.04 7.76
N LEU A 193 0.71 15.76 6.79
CA LEU A 193 0.17 14.40 6.59
C LEU A 193 1.27 13.39 6.30
N ALA A 194 2.19 13.69 5.38
CA ALA A 194 3.33 12.84 5.07
C ALA A 194 4.20 12.58 6.31
N HIS A 195 4.48 13.63 7.10
CA HIS A 195 5.25 13.47 8.34
C HIS A 195 4.59 12.50 9.32
N VAL A 196 3.28 12.66 9.58
CA VAL A 196 2.54 11.77 10.49
C VAL A 196 2.60 10.31 10.03
N MET A 197 2.48 10.08 8.72
CA MET A 197 2.52 8.74 8.12
C MET A 197 3.92 8.12 8.21
N ILE A 198 4.97 8.86 7.81
CA ILE A 198 6.36 8.39 7.91
C ILE A 198 6.73 8.09 9.35
N ALA A 199 6.46 9.02 10.27
CA ALA A 199 6.71 8.83 11.69
C ALA A 199 5.99 7.58 12.21
N LYS A 200 4.72 7.38 11.85
CA LYS A 200 3.93 6.23 12.34
C LYS A 200 4.43 4.90 11.80
N PHE A 201 4.65 4.80 10.49
CA PHE A 201 4.84 3.53 9.80
C PHE A 201 6.32 3.23 9.59
N ALA A 202 7.08 4.20 9.09
CA ALA A 202 8.49 4.05 8.76
C ALA A 202 9.39 4.10 10.01
N ASP A 203 9.05 4.98 10.96
CA ASP A 203 9.83 5.19 12.20
C ASP A 203 9.20 4.50 13.43
N HIS A 204 8.08 3.82 13.22
CA HIS A 204 7.35 3.07 14.24
C HIS A 204 6.96 3.90 15.48
N LEU A 205 6.57 5.17 15.27
CA LEU A 205 6.21 6.11 16.32
C LEU A 205 4.68 6.17 16.52
N PRO A 206 4.12 5.63 17.61
CA PRO A 206 2.70 5.69 17.93
C PRO A 206 2.17 7.11 18.03
N LEU A 207 0.88 7.29 17.76
CA LEU A 207 0.26 8.62 17.67
C LEU A 207 0.31 9.41 18.98
N TYR A 208 0.19 8.75 20.14
CA TYR A 208 0.36 9.43 21.43
C TYR A 208 1.77 10.03 21.61
N ARG A 209 2.81 9.39 21.07
CA ARG A 209 4.18 9.94 21.11
C ARG A 209 4.30 11.13 20.17
N GLN A 210 3.69 11.05 18.99
CA GLN A 210 3.63 12.16 18.04
C GLN A 210 2.92 13.38 18.63
N GLU A 211 1.77 13.18 19.30
CA GLU A 211 1.05 14.25 20.02
C GLU A 211 1.98 14.97 21.02
N SER A 212 2.75 14.23 21.82
CA SER A 212 3.72 14.81 22.75
C SER A 212 4.85 15.58 22.04
N ILE A 213 5.36 15.05 20.93
CA ILE A 213 6.38 15.71 20.10
C ILE A 213 5.85 17.04 19.54
N PHE A 214 4.65 17.02 18.98
CA PHE A 214 3.99 18.22 18.47
C PHE A 214 3.70 19.23 19.59
N GLY A 215 3.32 18.75 20.78
CA GLY A 215 3.18 19.58 21.98
C GLY A 215 4.45 20.37 22.29
N ARG A 216 5.63 19.75 22.19
CA ARG A 216 6.93 20.43 22.37
C ARG A 216 7.25 21.43 21.26
N ALA A 217 6.73 21.21 20.05
CA ALA A 217 6.82 22.16 18.95
C ALA A 217 5.78 23.31 19.04
N GLY A 218 4.95 23.35 20.10
CA GLY A 218 4.04 24.45 20.39
C GLY A 218 2.57 24.19 20.05
N LEU A 219 2.20 23.00 19.56
CA LEU A 219 0.80 22.62 19.34
C LEU A 219 0.61 21.11 19.53
N ALA A 220 -0.05 20.71 20.61
CA ALA A 220 -0.46 19.31 20.79
C ALA A 220 -1.65 19.00 19.87
N ILE A 221 -1.42 18.21 18.83
CA ILE A 221 -2.48 17.72 17.93
C ILE A 221 -3.12 16.49 18.58
N ALA A 222 -4.41 16.59 18.88
CA ALA A 222 -5.15 15.52 19.53
C ALA A 222 -5.01 14.19 18.78
N ARG A 223 -4.78 13.09 19.52
CA ARG A 223 -4.62 11.74 18.92
C ARG A 223 -5.76 11.33 18.00
N SER A 224 -7.01 11.65 18.35
CA SER A 224 -8.18 11.37 17.51
C SER A 224 -8.11 12.08 16.15
N THR A 225 -7.53 13.28 16.11
CA THR A 225 -7.29 14.03 14.87
C THR A 225 -6.18 13.37 14.04
N LEU A 226 -5.08 12.97 14.67
CA LEU A 226 -4.01 12.23 14.00
C LEU A 226 -4.52 10.89 13.44
N ALA A 227 -5.32 10.16 14.22
CA ALA A 227 -5.96 8.92 13.83
C ALA A 227 -6.89 9.12 12.63
N GLN A 228 -7.70 10.19 12.64
CA GLN A 228 -8.55 10.55 11.52
C GLN A 228 -7.74 10.81 10.25
N TRP A 229 -6.62 11.53 10.34
CA TRP A 229 -5.76 11.82 9.20
C TRP A 229 -5.11 10.57 8.61
N VAL A 230 -4.53 9.70 9.46
CA VAL A 230 -4.04 8.38 9.04
C VAL A 230 -5.16 7.58 8.39
N GLY A 231 -6.38 7.75 8.92
CA GLY A 231 -7.57 7.11 8.44
C GLY A 231 -7.87 7.42 6.99
N SER A 232 -8.14 8.70 6.73
CA SER A 232 -8.45 9.21 5.41
C SER A 232 -7.30 9.03 4.41
N CYS A 233 -6.05 9.27 4.82
CA CYS A 233 -4.91 9.08 3.91
C CYS A 233 -4.77 7.62 3.47
N GLY A 234 -5.01 6.66 4.37
CA GLY A 234 -4.95 5.24 4.00
C GLY A 234 -5.97 4.84 2.94
N VAL A 235 -7.19 5.40 2.98
CA VAL A 235 -8.20 5.18 1.92
C VAL A 235 -7.74 5.78 0.61
N GLN A 236 -7.25 7.01 0.66
CA GLN A 236 -6.84 7.74 -0.55
C GLN A 236 -5.63 7.08 -1.22
N LEU A 237 -4.71 6.50 -0.46
CA LEU A 237 -3.53 5.78 -0.98
C LEU A 237 -3.84 4.38 -1.50
N GLN A 238 -5.01 3.80 -1.20
CA GLN A 238 -5.33 2.42 -1.57
C GLN A 238 -5.26 2.16 -3.08
N PRO A 239 -5.83 3.00 -3.97
CA PRO A 239 -5.73 2.78 -5.41
C PRO A 239 -4.29 2.75 -5.93
N LEU A 240 -3.38 3.49 -5.29
CA LEU A 240 -1.96 3.48 -5.66
C LEU A 240 -1.26 2.20 -5.17
N ALA A 241 -1.64 1.68 -4.00
CA ALA A 241 -1.16 0.40 -3.51
C ALA A 241 -1.67 -0.78 -4.36
N ASP A 242 -2.92 -0.71 -4.84
CA ASP A 242 -3.50 -1.69 -5.76
C ASP A 242 -2.78 -1.66 -7.12
N ALA A 243 -2.52 -0.47 -7.67
CA ALA A 243 -1.72 -0.35 -8.90
C ALA A 243 -0.28 -0.90 -8.72
N LEU A 244 0.32 -0.74 -7.54
CA LEU A 244 1.64 -1.31 -7.24
C LEU A 244 1.58 -2.86 -7.19
N HIS A 245 0.51 -3.41 -6.62
CA HIS A 245 0.25 -4.85 -6.62
C HIS A 245 0.19 -5.41 -8.03
N ASP A 246 -0.59 -4.77 -8.91
CA ASP A 246 -0.76 -5.22 -10.29
C ASP A 246 0.58 -5.16 -11.04
N ALA A 247 1.34 -4.07 -10.89
CA ALA A 247 2.67 -3.92 -11.49
C ALA A 247 3.67 -4.99 -11.00
N VAL A 248 3.60 -5.44 -9.75
CA VAL A 248 4.44 -6.54 -9.25
C VAL A 248 4.08 -7.86 -9.92
N LEU A 249 2.79 -8.14 -10.12
CA LEU A 249 2.33 -9.36 -10.77
C LEU A 249 2.60 -9.40 -12.28
N GLU A 250 2.92 -8.28 -12.92
CA GLU A 250 3.41 -8.26 -14.31
C GLU A 250 4.81 -8.90 -14.47
N HIS A 251 5.55 -9.08 -13.37
CA HIS A 251 6.93 -9.57 -13.41
C HIS A 251 7.02 -11.10 -13.29
N GLY A 252 7.98 -11.69 -13.99
CA GLY A 252 8.14 -13.14 -14.10
C GLY A 252 8.80 -13.83 -12.89
N VAL A 253 9.46 -13.09 -12.00
CA VAL A 253 10.13 -13.63 -10.81
C VAL A 253 9.77 -12.77 -9.59
N ILE A 254 9.09 -13.40 -8.62
CA ILE A 254 8.63 -12.75 -7.39
C ILE A 254 9.16 -13.54 -6.21
N HIS A 255 9.61 -12.83 -5.19
CA HIS A 255 9.91 -13.39 -3.89
C HIS A 255 8.68 -13.35 -2.98
N ALA A 256 8.50 -14.37 -2.15
CA ALA A 256 7.50 -14.38 -1.10
C ALA A 256 8.10 -14.79 0.25
N ASP A 257 7.70 -14.09 1.31
CA ASP A 257 8.01 -14.45 2.69
C ASP A 257 6.90 -13.92 3.61
N GLU A 258 6.82 -14.44 4.82
CA GLU A 258 5.79 -14.04 5.77
C GLU A 258 6.30 -13.93 7.20
N THR A 259 5.80 -12.93 7.92
CA THR A 259 6.15 -12.72 9.33
C THR A 259 4.90 -12.64 10.20
N PRO A 260 4.91 -13.26 11.40
CA PRO A 260 3.80 -13.13 12.32
C PRO A 260 3.74 -11.72 12.91
N VAL A 261 2.53 -11.23 13.12
CA VAL A 261 2.18 -10.00 13.85
C VAL A 261 1.01 -10.29 14.79
N GLN A 262 0.84 -9.45 15.82
CA GLN A 262 -0.32 -9.57 16.71
C GLN A 262 -1.46 -8.73 16.17
N MET A 263 -2.67 -9.28 16.13
CA MET A 263 -3.89 -8.53 15.85
C MET A 263 -4.85 -8.66 17.02
N LEU A 264 -5.51 -7.58 17.39
CA LEU A 264 -6.55 -7.63 18.41
C LEU A 264 -7.76 -8.41 17.91
N THR A 265 -8.40 -9.16 18.79
CA THR A 265 -9.75 -9.70 18.58
C THR A 265 -10.73 -8.75 19.27
N PRO A 266 -11.50 -7.94 18.52
CA PRO A 266 -12.44 -6.98 19.10
C PRO A 266 -13.40 -7.67 20.09
N GLY A 267 -13.61 -7.06 21.25
CA GLY A 267 -14.49 -7.59 22.31
C GLY A 267 -13.89 -8.70 23.18
N ALA A 268 -12.85 -9.42 22.74
CA ALA A 268 -12.32 -10.58 23.46
C ALA A 268 -11.12 -10.29 24.39
N LYS A 269 -10.62 -9.04 24.43
CA LYS A 269 -9.42 -8.60 25.18
C LYS A 269 -8.15 -9.45 24.95
N LYS A 270 -8.11 -10.18 23.83
CA LYS A 270 -6.99 -11.05 23.44
C LYS A 270 -6.47 -10.62 22.09
N THR A 271 -5.20 -10.87 21.85
CA THR A 271 -4.63 -10.85 20.51
C THR A 271 -4.62 -12.27 19.94
N HIS A 272 -4.66 -12.37 18.62
CA HIS A 272 -4.34 -13.59 17.91
C HIS A 272 -3.25 -13.32 16.87
N ARG A 273 -2.63 -14.41 16.41
CA ARG A 273 -1.51 -14.35 15.47
C ARG A 273 -2.05 -14.12 14.05
N ALA A 274 -1.81 -12.92 13.54
CA ALA A 274 -1.99 -12.54 12.16
C ALA A 274 -0.63 -12.54 11.44
N TYR A 275 -0.62 -12.28 10.13
CA TYR A 275 0.58 -12.33 9.30
C TYR A 275 0.64 -11.17 8.33
N ILE A 276 1.86 -10.68 8.14
CA ILE A 276 2.23 -9.85 6.99
C ILE A 276 2.93 -10.77 6.01
N TRP A 277 2.42 -10.83 4.80
CA TRP A 277 3.02 -11.47 3.65
C TRP A 277 3.73 -10.40 2.83
N ALA A 278 4.97 -10.62 2.43
CA ALA A 278 5.73 -9.72 1.59
C ALA A 278 5.95 -10.37 0.23
N TYR A 279 5.63 -9.63 -0.83
CA TYR A 279 5.86 -10.00 -2.22
C TYR A 279 6.77 -8.96 -2.85
N ALA A 280 7.99 -9.35 -3.18
CA ALA A 280 8.98 -8.43 -3.73
C ALA A 280 9.40 -8.86 -5.14
N THR A 281 9.59 -7.90 -6.04
CA THR A 281 10.23 -8.18 -7.31
C THR A 281 11.66 -8.65 -7.08
N CYS A 282 12.18 -9.46 -7.99
CA CYS A 282 13.57 -9.91 -7.94
C CYS A 282 14.55 -8.73 -8.01
N GLN A 283 15.70 -8.82 -7.33
CA GLN A 283 16.77 -7.82 -7.43
C GLN A 283 17.37 -7.65 -8.84
N PHE A 284 17.04 -8.54 -9.78
CA PHE A 284 17.43 -8.46 -11.19
C PHE A 284 16.34 -7.86 -12.08
N SER A 285 15.19 -7.51 -11.50
CA SER A 285 14.07 -6.86 -12.18
C SER A 285 14.33 -5.37 -12.36
N ASP A 286 13.86 -4.81 -13.47
CA ASP A 286 13.86 -3.35 -13.70
C ASP A 286 12.90 -2.64 -12.74
N LEU A 287 11.81 -3.29 -12.34
CA LEU A 287 10.94 -2.84 -11.25
C LEU A 287 11.53 -3.21 -9.90
N ALA A 288 11.83 -2.22 -9.06
CA ALA A 288 12.17 -2.40 -7.65
C ALA A 288 10.95 -2.11 -6.77
N ALA A 289 10.24 -3.15 -6.32
CA ALA A 289 9.01 -2.99 -5.54
C ALA A 289 8.81 -4.10 -4.51
N VAL A 290 8.09 -3.77 -3.44
CA VAL A 290 7.55 -4.72 -2.47
C VAL A 290 6.13 -4.35 -2.10
N VAL A 291 5.26 -5.35 -2.09
CA VAL A 291 3.88 -5.23 -1.60
C VAL A 291 3.70 -6.13 -0.39
N TYR A 292 3.12 -5.56 0.66
CA TYR A 292 2.68 -6.29 1.82
C TYR A 292 1.19 -6.58 1.75
N ASP A 293 0.81 -7.81 2.09
CA ASP A 293 -0.58 -8.19 2.33
C ASP A 293 -0.77 -8.63 3.78
N PHE A 294 -1.83 -8.14 4.42
CA PHE A 294 -2.15 -8.46 5.81
C PHE A 294 -3.27 -9.48 5.86
N SER A 295 -3.02 -10.61 6.53
CA SER A 295 -4.01 -11.66 6.69
C SER A 295 -4.13 -12.16 8.14
N GLN A 296 -5.27 -12.75 8.48
CA GLN A 296 -5.56 -13.26 9.83
C GLN A 296 -4.96 -14.66 10.08
N SER A 297 -4.36 -15.28 9.07
CA SER A 297 -3.89 -16.67 9.14
C SER A 297 -2.58 -16.87 8.36
N ARG A 298 -1.85 -17.95 8.62
CA ARG A 298 -0.71 -18.37 7.77
C ARG A 298 -1.16 -19.28 6.62
N SER A 299 -2.45 -19.31 6.31
CA SER A 299 -2.97 -20.21 5.27
C SER A 299 -2.31 -19.88 3.93
N GLY A 300 -1.93 -20.93 3.19
CA GLY A 300 -1.49 -20.81 1.80
C GLY A 300 -2.53 -20.20 0.87
N GLU A 301 -3.79 -20.16 1.29
CA GLU A 301 -4.86 -19.45 0.59
C GLU A 301 -4.56 -17.96 0.42
N ASN A 302 -3.91 -17.33 1.40
CA ASN A 302 -3.56 -15.91 1.29
C ASN A 302 -2.58 -15.68 0.12
N ALA A 303 -1.57 -16.55 -0.02
CA ALA A 303 -0.65 -16.48 -1.16
C ALA A 303 -1.35 -16.74 -2.50
N ARG A 304 -2.30 -17.66 -2.56
CA ARG A 304 -3.07 -17.90 -3.79
C ARG A 304 -3.99 -16.73 -4.15
N ASN A 305 -4.63 -16.12 -3.14
CA ASN A 305 -5.50 -14.97 -3.31
C ASN A 305 -4.73 -13.71 -3.75
N PHE A 306 -3.47 -13.59 -3.33
CA PHE A 306 -2.57 -12.53 -3.81
C PHE A 306 -2.13 -12.80 -5.26
N LEU A 307 -1.67 -14.02 -5.56
CA LEU A 307 -1.09 -14.34 -6.88
C LEU A 307 -2.13 -14.43 -8.01
N GLN A 308 -3.42 -14.66 -7.73
CA GLN A 308 -4.54 -14.59 -8.69
C GLN A 308 -4.29 -15.20 -10.08
N GLY A 309 -3.76 -16.42 -10.13
CA GLY A 309 -3.53 -17.12 -11.41
C GLY A 309 -2.26 -16.68 -12.15
N TRP A 310 -1.40 -15.86 -11.53
CA TRP A 310 -0.03 -15.62 -11.97
C TRP A 310 0.76 -16.94 -12.11
N LYS A 311 1.59 -17.04 -13.16
CA LYS A 311 2.32 -18.27 -13.55
C LYS A 311 3.82 -18.06 -13.71
N GLY A 312 4.41 -17.21 -12.87
CA GLY A 312 5.85 -16.96 -12.87
C GLY A 312 6.62 -17.88 -11.93
N LYS A 313 7.81 -17.43 -11.53
CA LYS A 313 8.75 -18.15 -10.66
C LYS A 313 8.74 -17.56 -9.25
N LEU A 314 8.25 -18.32 -8.28
CA LEU A 314 8.14 -17.87 -6.89
C LEU A 314 9.34 -18.31 -6.07
N VAL A 315 10.13 -17.35 -5.60
CA VAL A 315 11.27 -17.58 -4.71
C VAL A 315 10.76 -17.55 -3.26
N CYS A 316 10.80 -18.68 -2.58
CA CYS A 316 10.29 -18.78 -1.21
C CYS A 316 11.08 -19.80 -0.38
N ASP A 317 10.78 -19.87 0.92
CA ASP A 317 11.26 -20.93 1.80
C ASP A 317 10.53 -22.27 1.53
N ASP A 318 10.65 -23.26 2.42
CA ASP A 318 9.90 -24.54 2.31
C ASP A 318 8.57 -24.51 3.08
N PHE A 319 7.95 -23.34 3.22
CA PHE A 319 6.67 -23.29 3.90
C PHE A 319 5.61 -24.00 3.07
N GLY A 320 5.00 -25.03 3.67
CA GLY A 320 3.99 -25.87 3.01
C GLY A 320 2.78 -25.09 2.47
N GLY A 321 2.50 -23.88 2.96
CA GLY A 321 1.45 -23.02 2.44
C GLY A 321 1.63 -22.62 0.97
N TYR A 322 2.87 -22.55 0.47
CA TYR A 322 3.11 -22.19 -0.92
C TYR A 322 2.83 -23.33 -1.90
N LYS A 323 2.85 -24.60 -1.45
CA LYS A 323 2.81 -25.78 -2.34
C LYS A 323 1.60 -25.82 -3.26
N ALA A 324 0.43 -25.50 -2.73
CA ALA A 324 -0.82 -25.45 -3.50
C ALA A 324 -0.85 -24.30 -4.54
N SER A 325 0.08 -23.33 -4.46
CA SER A 325 0.23 -22.29 -5.49
C SER A 325 1.01 -22.79 -6.70
N PHE A 326 1.73 -23.92 -6.60
CA PHE A 326 2.55 -24.44 -7.71
C PHE A 326 1.75 -25.30 -8.70
N GLU A 327 0.70 -25.99 -8.25
CA GLU A 327 -0.17 -26.81 -9.11
C GLU A 327 -0.80 -26.03 -10.28
N PRO A 328 -1.26 -24.77 -10.11
CA PRO A 328 -1.84 -23.97 -11.19
C PRO A 328 -0.85 -23.39 -12.22
N GLY A 329 0.46 -23.63 -12.05
CA GLY A 329 1.50 -23.21 -13.00
C GLY A 329 2.59 -22.27 -12.45
N VAL A 330 2.60 -21.96 -11.15
CA VAL A 330 3.72 -21.24 -10.53
C VAL A 330 4.92 -22.18 -10.38
N THR A 331 6.09 -21.74 -10.81
CA THR A 331 7.33 -22.50 -10.65
C THR A 331 7.99 -22.19 -9.31
N GLU A 332 8.13 -23.18 -8.44
CA GLU A 332 8.86 -23.04 -7.17
C GLU A 332 10.35 -22.79 -7.40
N ILE A 333 10.92 -21.78 -6.74
CA ILE A 333 12.37 -21.59 -6.63
C ILE A 333 12.77 -21.71 -5.16
N GLY A 334 13.67 -22.65 -4.88
CA GLY A 334 14.11 -22.95 -3.53
C GLY A 334 15.15 -21.95 -3.03
N CYS A 335 15.07 -21.61 -1.74
CA CYS A 335 16.03 -20.71 -1.10
C CYS A 335 17.28 -21.46 -0.56
N MET A 336 18.45 -21.26 -1.19
CA MET A 336 19.71 -21.85 -0.73
C MET A 336 20.14 -21.34 0.65
N ALA A 337 19.79 -20.11 1.03
CA ALA A 337 20.11 -19.58 2.36
C ALA A 337 19.42 -20.38 3.48
N HIS A 338 18.19 -20.87 3.26
CA HIS A 338 17.49 -21.73 4.21
C HIS A 338 18.10 -23.14 4.29
N ALA A 339 18.55 -23.70 3.17
CA ALA A 339 19.31 -24.96 3.18
C ALA A 339 20.63 -24.79 3.95
N ARG A 340 21.38 -23.72 3.67
CA ARG A 340 22.63 -23.36 4.37
C ARG A 340 22.43 -23.22 5.88
N ARG A 341 21.34 -22.55 6.31
CA ARG A 341 21.06 -22.29 7.74
C ARG A 341 21.01 -23.58 8.56
N LYS A 342 20.45 -24.66 8.01
CA LYS A 342 20.38 -25.97 8.68
C LYS A 342 21.76 -26.58 8.95
N PHE A 343 22.68 -26.49 7.98
CA PHE A 343 24.06 -26.95 8.19
C PHE A 343 24.82 -26.01 9.13
N PHE A 344 24.61 -24.69 9.01
CA PHE A 344 25.25 -23.71 9.88
C PHE A 344 24.90 -23.93 11.36
N GLU A 345 23.63 -24.14 11.70
CA GLU A 345 23.20 -24.41 13.07
C GLU A 345 23.89 -25.65 13.67
N LEU A 346 24.04 -26.72 12.87
CA LEU A 346 24.74 -27.94 13.29
C LEU A 346 26.24 -27.72 13.51
N HIS A 347 26.88 -26.98 12.61
CA HIS A 347 28.30 -26.66 12.75
C HIS A 347 28.56 -25.72 13.94
N ALA A 348 27.72 -24.69 14.12
CA ALA A 348 27.83 -23.75 15.22
C ALA A 348 27.66 -24.44 16.58
N THR A 349 26.70 -25.37 16.68
CA THR A 349 26.37 -26.05 17.95
C THR A 349 27.35 -27.18 18.26
N ASN A 350 27.66 -28.03 17.28
CA ASN A 350 28.34 -29.31 17.51
C ASN A 350 29.65 -29.48 16.74
N LYS A 351 30.14 -28.44 16.05
CA LYS A 351 31.36 -28.50 15.21
C LYS A 351 31.36 -29.67 14.22
N SER A 352 30.17 -30.02 13.71
CA SER A 352 30.01 -31.12 12.77
C SER A 352 30.87 -30.89 11.52
N GLN A 353 31.77 -31.84 11.25
CA GLN A 353 32.66 -31.82 10.09
C GLN A 353 31.88 -32.03 8.78
N LEU A 354 30.83 -32.86 8.81
CA LEU A 354 29.94 -33.01 7.66
C LEU A 354 29.21 -31.71 7.34
N ALA A 355 28.70 -31.02 8.37
CA ALA A 355 28.06 -29.72 8.17
C ALA A 355 29.05 -28.67 7.65
N GLU A 356 30.30 -28.68 8.14
CA GLU A 356 31.37 -27.80 7.63
C GLU A 356 31.63 -28.04 6.14
N GLN A 357 31.74 -29.29 5.71
CA GLN A 357 31.95 -29.64 4.31
C GLN A 357 30.80 -29.17 3.41
N ALA A 358 29.55 -29.35 3.84
CA ALA A 358 28.38 -28.83 3.14
C ALA A 358 28.43 -27.29 2.99
N LEU A 359 28.83 -26.59 4.05
CA LEU A 359 28.97 -25.13 4.04
C LEU A 359 30.05 -24.66 3.08
N ARG A 360 31.15 -25.39 2.91
CA ARG A 360 32.22 -25.07 1.94
C ARG A 360 31.71 -25.14 0.49
N TYR A 361 30.96 -26.18 0.13
CA TYR A 361 30.34 -26.26 -1.19
C TYR A 361 29.37 -25.10 -1.44
N ILE A 362 28.49 -24.83 -0.46
CA ILE A 362 27.54 -23.72 -0.56
C ILE A 362 28.26 -22.38 -0.67
N GLN A 363 29.38 -22.20 0.04
CA GLN A 363 30.20 -21.00 -0.03
C GLN A 363 30.75 -20.77 -1.44
N LEU A 364 31.27 -21.80 -2.11
CA LEU A 364 31.72 -21.70 -3.50
C LEU A 364 30.60 -21.22 -4.44
N LEU A 365 29.36 -21.69 -4.24
CA LEU A 365 28.21 -21.22 -5.02
C LEU A 365 27.96 -19.72 -4.81
N TYR A 366 28.02 -19.24 -3.55
CA TYR A 366 27.85 -17.82 -3.25
C TYR A 366 29.00 -16.93 -3.76
N GLU A 367 30.23 -17.46 -3.81
CA GLU A 367 31.38 -16.78 -4.42
C GLU A 367 31.13 -16.53 -5.91
N ILE A 368 30.67 -17.56 -6.63
CA ILE A 368 30.26 -17.43 -8.04
C ILE A 368 29.12 -16.42 -8.19
N GLU A 369 28.07 -16.50 -7.36
CA GLU A 369 26.92 -15.58 -7.43
C GLU A 369 27.32 -14.12 -7.16
N SER A 370 28.31 -13.89 -6.29
CA SER A 370 28.83 -12.55 -6.02
C SER A 370 29.51 -11.95 -7.26
N GLU A 371 30.26 -12.75 -8.01
CA GLU A 371 30.94 -12.31 -9.23
C GLU A 371 29.96 -11.99 -10.37
N VAL A 372 28.88 -12.75 -10.50
CA VAL A 372 27.91 -12.62 -11.62
C VAL A 372 26.74 -11.68 -11.33
N ARG A 373 26.68 -11.08 -10.13
CA ARG A 373 25.54 -10.30 -9.63
C ARG A 373 25.08 -9.20 -10.56
N HIS A 374 26.03 -8.46 -11.15
CA HIS A 374 25.76 -7.29 -12.00
C HIS A 374 25.79 -7.61 -13.51
N LEU A 375 25.95 -8.89 -13.87
CA LEU A 375 25.98 -9.31 -15.27
C LEU A 375 24.57 -9.47 -15.83
N GLN A 376 24.43 -9.38 -17.16
CA GLN A 376 23.17 -9.64 -17.85
C GLN A 376 22.72 -11.11 -17.67
N PRO A 377 21.41 -11.40 -17.71
CA PRO A 377 20.87 -12.74 -17.44
C PRO A 377 21.54 -13.87 -18.23
N ASP A 378 21.78 -13.69 -19.53
CA ASP A 378 22.40 -14.72 -20.37
C ASP A 378 23.84 -15.03 -19.97
N LEU A 379 24.62 -14.01 -19.66
CA LEU A 379 26.00 -14.19 -19.21
C LEU A 379 26.06 -14.81 -17.81
N ARG A 380 25.15 -14.39 -16.92
CA ARG A 380 24.98 -14.98 -15.59
C ARG A 380 24.68 -16.48 -15.70
N ARG A 381 23.72 -16.85 -16.55
CA ARG A 381 23.36 -18.24 -16.84
C ARG A 381 24.56 -19.02 -17.38
N ARG A 382 25.28 -18.49 -18.37
CA ARG A 382 26.46 -19.15 -18.95
C ARG A 382 27.52 -19.45 -17.89
N ILE A 383 27.87 -18.47 -17.05
CA ILE A 383 28.86 -18.66 -15.99
C ILE A 383 28.38 -19.67 -14.94
N ARG A 384 27.08 -19.64 -14.58
CA ARG A 384 26.48 -20.65 -13.70
C ARG A 384 26.63 -22.06 -14.28
N GLN A 385 26.38 -22.24 -15.58
CA GLN A 385 26.54 -23.53 -16.25
C GLN A 385 28.01 -24.00 -16.27
N GLU A 386 28.95 -23.10 -16.52
CA GLU A 386 30.39 -23.44 -16.59
C GLU A 386 31.00 -23.72 -15.20
N ARG A 387 30.56 -23.00 -14.15
CA ARG A 387 31.22 -23.02 -12.83
C ARG A 387 30.35 -23.50 -11.67
N ALA A 388 29.08 -23.12 -11.62
CA ALA A 388 28.21 -23.45 -10.49
C ALA A 388 27.58 -24.84 -10.62
N VAL A 389 27.24 -25.29 -11.84
CA VAL A 389 26.71 -26.64 -12.08
C VAL A 389 27.67 -27.74 -11.59
N PRO A 390 28.98 -27.73 -11.93
CA PRO A 390 29.91 -28.73 -11.41
C PRO A 390 29.98 -28.77 -9.87
N VAL A 391 29.91 -27.62 -9.21
CA VAL A 391 29.91 -27.51 -7.73
C VAL A 391 28.61 -28.07 -7.17
N MET A 392 27.48 -27.75 -7.79
CA MET A 392 26.15 -28.23 -7.40
C MET A 392 26.08 -29.76 -7.54
N ASP A 393 26.54 -30.33 -8.65
CA ASP A 393 26.55 -31.78 -8.88
C ASP A 393 27.43 -32.52 -7.87
N ALA A 394 28.63 -31.99 -7.58
CA ALA A 394 29.50 -32.53 -6.55
C ALA A 394 28.85 -32.49 -5.16
N LEU A 395 28.18 -31.37 -4.82
CA LEU A 395 27.42 -31.26 -3.58
C LEU A 395 26.28 -32.28 -3.51
N HIS A 396 25.55 -32.50 -4.61
CA HIS A 396 24.46 -33.47 -4.66
C HIS A 396 24.95 -34.89 -4.40
N ALA A 397 25.96 -35.32 -5.15
CA ALA A 397 26.54 -36.65 -5.04
C ALA A 397 27.10 -36.89 -3.65
N TRP A 398 27.79 -35.87 -3.09
CA TRP A 398 28.27 -35.91 -1.72
C TRP A 398 27.12 -36.05 -0.71
N MET A 399 26.05 -35.27 -0.82
CA MET A 399 24.91 -35.36 0.10
C MET A 399 24.23 -36.73 0.05
N ILE A 400 24.04 -37.30 -1.15
CA ILE A 400 23.48 -38.66 -1.32
C ILE A 400 24.38 -39.69 -0.63
N ALA A 401 25.69 -39.64 -0.87
CA ALA A 401 26.64 -40.57 -0.27
C ALA A 401 26.65 -40.47 1.26
N GLN A 402 26.70 -39.25 1.81
CA GLN A 402 26.68 -39.04 3.26
C GLN A 402 25.35 -39.49 3.87
N ARG A 403 24.22 -39.32 3.16
CA ARG A 403 22.92 -39.71 3.68
C ARG A 403 22.80 -41.21 3.96
N GLN A 404 23.54 -42.05 3.21
CA GLN A 404 23.60 -43.51 3.43
C GLN A 404 24.43 -43.89 4.68
N LEU A 405 25.32 -43.01 5.13
CA LEU A 405 26.24 -43.28 6.23
C LEU A 405 25.74 -42.75 7.58
N VAL A 406 24.82 -41.78 7.56
CA VAL A 406 24.31 -41.16 8.79
C VAL A 406 23.06 -41.87 9.31
N PRO A 407 22.93 -42.06 10.64
CA PRO A 407 21.73 -42.65 11.22
C PRO A 407 20.48 -41.81 10.98
N ASP A 408 19.35 -42.50 10.75
CA ASP A 408 18.04 -41.87 10.63
C ASP A 408 17.66 -41.08 11.90
N GLY A 409 16.91 -40.00 11.71
CA GLY A 409 16.47 -39.12 12.80
C GLY A 409 17.54 -38.19 13.35
N SER A 410 18.82 -38.40 13.02
CA SER A 410 19.91 -37.49 13.40
C SER A 410 19.71 -36.08 12.84
N ALA A 411 20.26 -35.08 13.53
CA ALA A 411 20.11 -33.69 13.12
C ALA A 411 20.78 -33.42 11.75
N ILE A 412 21.89 -34.11 11.45
CA ILE A 412 22.54 -34.05 10.14
C ILE A 412 21.72 -34.76 9.05
N ALA A 413 21.09 -35.91 9.33
CA ALA A 413 20.18 -36.57 8.39
C ALA A 413 19.02 -35.63 8.01
N LYS A 414 18.44 -34.92 8.98
CA LYS A 414 17.39 -33.91 8.73
C LYS A 414 17.86 -32.77 7.82
N ALA A 415 19.10 -32.29 7.97
CA ALA A 415 19.66 -31.23 7.13
C ALA A 415 19.92 -31.71 5.69
N LEU A 416 20.45 -32.93 5.53
CA LEU A 416 20.63 -33.58 4.23
C LEU A 416 19.27 -33.82 3.55
N ASP A 417 18.32 -34.43 4.27
CA ASP A 417 16.98 -34.74 3.75
C ASP A 417 16.23 -33.49 3.29
N TYR A 418 16.39 -32.37 4.00
CA TYR A 418 15.80 -31.10 3.58
C TYR A 418 16.29 -30.66 2.20
N SER A 419 17.61 -30.69 1.99
CA SER A 419 18.22 -30.21 0.75
C SER A 419 17.93 -31.19 -0.40
N LEU A 420 18.06 -32.50 -0.14
CA LEU A 420 17.81 -33.55 -1.13
C LEU A 420 16.35 -33.58 -1.61
N LYS A 421 15.37 -33.43 -0.71
CA LYS A 421 13.93 -33.40 -1.08
C LYS A 421 13.57 -32.20 -1.95
N ARG A 422 14.33 -31.11 -1.87
CA ARG A 422 14.09 -29.85 -2.60
C ARG A 422 15.12 -29.59 -3.68
N TRP A 423 15.92 -30.59 -4.05
CA TRP A 423 17.08 -30.39 -4.91
C TRP A 423 16.73 -29.70 -6.23
N THR A 424 15.66 -30.15 -6.89
CA THR A 424 15.14 -29.53 -8.11
C THR A 424 14.80 -28.05 -7.93
N ALA A 425 14.14 -27.68 -6.82
CA ALA A 425 13.82 -26.28 -6.55
C ALA A 425 15.07 -25.45 -6.26
N LEU A 426 16.05 -26.03 -5.55
CA LEU A 426 17.32 -25.39 -5.22
C LEU A 426 18.28 -25.24 -6.41
N SER A 427 18.14 -26.06 -7.46
CA SER A 427 19.01 -26.03 -8.64
C SER A 427 18.48 -25.16 -9.78
N ARG A 428 17.17 -24.85 -9.82
CA ARG A 428 16.53 -24.08 -10.91
C ARG A 428 17.18 -22.73 -11.23
N TYR A 429 17.83 -22.07 -10.26
CA TYR A 429 18.52 -20.80 -10.51
C TYR A 429 19.71 -20.95 -11.48
N LEU A 430 20.28 -22.16 -11.63
CA LEU A 430 21.40 -22.43 -12.53
C LEU A 430 20.98 -22.30 -14.00
N ASP A 431 19.72 -22.58 -14.30
CA ASP A 431 19.19 -22.65 -15.67
C ASP A 431 18.61 -21.32 -16.15
N ASP A 432 18.32 -20.39 -15.23
CA ASP A 432 17.72 -19.10 -15.53
C ASP A 432 18.49 -17.96 -14.85
N GLY A 433 19.11 -17.12 -15.66
CA GLY A 433 19.83 -15.93 -15.21
C GLY A 433 18.95 -14.96 -14.44
N ALA A 434 17.65 -14.85 -14.72
CA ALA A 434 16.74 -13.93 -14.02
C ALA A 434 16.39 -14.39 -12.60
N VAL A 435 16.73 -15.63 -12.22
CA VAL A 435 16.39 -16.21 -10.93
C VAL A 435 17.56 -16.06 -9.93
N PRO A 436 17.28 -15.64 -8.69
CA PRO A 436 18.29 -15.57 -7.64
C PRO A 436 18.47 -16.91 -6.92
N ILE A 437 19.64 -17.11 -6.31
CA ILE A 437 19.98 -18.32 -5.53
C ILE A 437 19.19 -18.44 -4.21
N ASP A 438 18.70 -17.32 -3.67
CA ASP A 438 18.05 -17.28 -2.36
C ASP A 438 16.93 -16.23 -2.24
N ASN A 439 16.25 -16.26 -1.09
CA ASN A 439 15.14 -15.37 -0.74
C ASN A 439 15.55 -14.22 0.20
N ASN A 440 16.84 -14.00 0.45
CA ASN A 440 17.31 -12.99 1.41
C ASN A 440 16.86 -11.58 1.02
N TRP A 441 16.65 -11.33 -0.28
CA TRP A 441 16.12 -10.08 -0.80
C TRP A 441 14.77 -9.70 -0.17
N CYS A 442 13.84 -10.65 -0.07
CA CYS A 442 12.52 -10.44 0.55
C CYS A 442 12.58 -10.45 2.08
N GLU A 443 13.40 -11.34 2.67
CA GLU A 443 13.65 -11.32 4.13
C GLU A 443 14.09 -9.92 4.60
N ASN A 444 14.93 -9.23 3.81
CA ASN A 444 15.34 -7.86 4.08
C ASN A 444 14.18 -6.86 4.04
N GLN A 445 13.20 -7.06 3.15
CA GLN A 445 11.99 -6.22 3.10
C GLN A 445 11.03 -6.50 4.27
N ILE A 446 11.12 -7.65 4.93
CA ILE A 446 10.34 -7.94 6.14
C ILE A 446 10.94 -7.32 7.40
N ARG A 447 12.25 -7.05 7.42
CA ARG A 447 12.96 -6.51 8.62
C ARG A 447 12.31 -5.26 9.23
N PRO A 448 11.81 -4.26 8.47
CA PRO A 448 11.11 -3.11 9.05
C PRO A 448 9.91 -3.52 9.91
N TRP A 449 9.15 -4.54 9.50
CA TRP A 449 8.05 -5.08 10.32
C TRP A 449 8.56 -5.75 11.59
N ALA A 450 9.65 -6.50 11.50
CA ALA A 450 10.26 -7.16 12.65
C ALA A 450 10.79 -6.17 13.70
N LEU A 451 11.40 -5.07 13.25
CA LEU A 451 11.83 -3.97 14.11
C LEU A 451 10.62 -3.24 14.72
N GLY A 452 9.60 -2.96 13.90
CA GLY A 452 8.38 -2.29 14.33
C GLY A 452 7.62 -3.00 15.44
N ARG A 453 7.59 -4.34 15.44
CA ARG A 453 6.93 -5.14 16.50
C ARG A 453 7.44 -4.89 17.91
N LYS A 454 8.63 -4.29 18.07
CA LYS A 454 9.14 -3.88 19.39
C LYS A 454 8.56 -2.53 19.86
N ASN A 455 7.98 -1.76 18.95
CA ASN A 455 7.53 -0.38 19.15
C ASN A 455 6.01 -0.22 19.15
N TRP A 456 5.27 -1.19 18.62
CA TRP A 456 3.80 -1.27 18.65
C TRP A 456 3.34 -2.68 19.05
N LEU A 457 2.20 -2.76 19.75
CA LEU A 457 1.75 -4.00 20.40
C LEU A 457 0.94 -4.93 19.49
N PHE A 458 0.08 -4.35 18.63
CA PHE A 458 -0.83 -5.10 17.75
C PHE A 458 -1.40 -4.21 16.63
N ALA A 459 -1.91 -4.84 15.58
CA ALA A 459 -2.90 -4.24 14.68
C ALA A 459 -4.28 -4.24 15.36
N GLY A 460 -5.06 -3.16 15.19
CA GLY A 460 -6.35 -3.00 15.88
C GLY A 460 -7.48 -3.85 15.32
N SER A 461 -7.42 -4.12 14.02
CA SER A 461 -8.42 -4.85 13.23
C SER A 461 -7.79 -5.32 11.92
N LEU A 462 -8.52 -6.14 11.15
CA LEU A 462 -8.12 -6.53 9.79
C LEU A 462 -7.91 -5.30 8.90
N ARG A 463 -8.81 -4.33 9.00
CA ARG A 463 -8.80 -3.08 8.24
C ARG A 463 -7.60 -2.20 8.61
N SER A 464 -7.27 -2.14 9.89
CA SER A 464 -6.07 -1.47 10.38
C SER A 464 -4.80 -2.12 9.82
N GLY A 465 -4.72 -3.46 9.85
CA GLY A 465 -3.61 -4.24 9.32
C GLY A 465 -3.41 -4.05 7.81
N LYS A 466 -4.48 -4.17 7.01
CA LYS A 466 -4.45 -3.99 5.55
C LYS A 466 -3.97 -2.61 5.14
N ARG A 467 -4.45 -1.57 5.82
CA ARG A 467 -4.01 -0.19 5.57
C ARG A 467 -2.54 0.03 5.91
N ALA A 468 -2.10 -0.51 7.05
CA ALA A 468 -0.69 -0.45 7.42
C ALA A 468 0.17 -1.14 6.35
N ALA A 469 -0.29 -2.29 5.83
CA ALA A 469 0.37 -3.00 4.74
C ALA A 469 0.44 -2.14 3.47
N ALA A 470 -0.68 -1.57 3.00
CA ALA A 470 -0.72 -0.70 1.82
C ALA A 470 0.22 0.50 1.93
N ILE A 471 0.21 1.23 3.06
CA ILE A 471 1.09 2.38 3.29
C ILE A 471 2.56 1.95 3.32
N MET A 472 2.87 0.85 4.02
CA MET A 472 4.23 0.32 4.07
C MET A 472 4.74 -0.17 2.71
N SER A 473 3.86 -0.71 1.85
CA SER A 473 4.22 -1.11 0.48
C SER A 473 4.75 0.08 -0.31
N LEU A 474 4.06 1.22 -0.24
CA LEU A 474 4.45 2.46 -0.90
C LEU A 474 5.74 3.04 -0.31
N ILE A 475 5.86 3.08 1.01
CA ILE A 475 7.05 3.60 1.70
C ILE A 475 8.29 2.76 1.38
N GLN A 476 8.18 1.44 1.50
CA GLN A 476 9.32 0.56 1.28
C GLN A 476 9.70 0.50 -0.20
N SER A 477 8.73 0.51 -1.10
CA SER A 477 9.00 0.61 -2.54
C SER A 477 9.65 1.95 -2.92
N ALA A 478 9.28 3.07 -2.29
CA ALA A 478 9.99 4.34 -2.46
C ALA A 478 11.46 4.23 -2.05
N ARG A 479 11.76 3.61 -0.90
CA ARG A 479 13.14 3.36 -0.45
C ARG A 479 13.92 2.47 -1.42
N LEU A 480 13.29 1.43 -1.95
CA LEU A 480 13.91 0.52 -2.92
C LEU A 480 14.33 1.25 -4.21
N ASN A 481 13.61 2.29 -4.61
CA ASN A 481 13.93 3.14 -5.75
C ASN A 481 14.87 4.31 -5.41
N GLY A 482 15.42 4.35 -4.18
CA GLY A 482 16.35 5.40 -3.75
C GLY A 482 15.69 6.74 -3.39
N HIS A 483 14.35 6.80 -3.31
CA HIS A 483 13.63 8.02 -2.96
C HIS A 483 13.60 8.25 -1.45
N ASP A 484 13.60 9.51 -1.03
CA ASP A 484 13.21 9.89 0.32
C ASP A 484 11.69 9.65 0.48
N PRO A 485 11.26 8.75 1.38
CA PRO A 485 9.84 8.42 1.56
C PRO A 485 8.97 9.61 1.97
N TYR A 486 9.51 10.58 2.72
CA TYR A 486 8.78 11.78 3.09
C TYR A 486 8.51 12.64 1.87
N VAL A 487 9.54 12.88 1.04
CA VAL A 487 9.41 13.69 -0.19
C VAL A 487 8.43 13.04 -1.16
N TYR A 488 8.58 11.74 -1.39
CA TYR A 488 7.67 10.95 -2.22
C TYR A 488 6.23 11.04 -1.71
N LEU A 489 5.99 10.74 -0.43
CA LEU A 489 4.63 10.69 0.11
C LEU A 489 3.99 12.08 0.17
N LYS A 490 4.77 13.14 0.44
CA LYS A 490 4.31 14.53 0.38
C LYS A 490 3.83 14.90 -1.02
N ASP A 491 4.59 14.56 -2.06
CA ASP A 491 4.20 14.83 -3.44
C ASP A 491 2.99 14.00 -3.88
N VAL A 492 2.97 12.71 -3.54
CA VAL A 492 1.83 11.82 -3.82
C VAL A 492 0.57 12.39 -3.20
N LEU A 493 0.57 12.70 -1.90
CA LEU A 493 -0.59 13.29 -1.22
C LEU A 493 -0.98 14.66 -1.81
N ARG A 494 -0.03 15.45 -2.32
CA ARG A 494 -0.33 16.70 -3.03
C ARG A 494 -1.07 16.47 -4.36
N ARG A 495 -0.68 15.46 -5.14
CA ARG A 495 -1.17 15.22 -6.51
C ARG A 495 -2.44 14.37 -6.58
N LEU A 496 -2.56 13.41 -5.66
CA LEU A 496 -3.60 12.39 -5.63
C LEU A 496 -5.03 12.93 -5.79
N PRO A 497 -5.44 14.05 -5.14
CA PRO A 497 -6.79 14.60 -5.27
C PRO A 497 -7.16 15.05 -6.69
N THR A 498 -6.17 15.30 -7.53
CA THR A 498 -6.32 15.73 -8.93
C THR A 498 -5.82 14.69 -9.93
N GLN A 499 -5.28 13.57 -9.46
CA GLN A 499 -4.71 12.54 -10.31
C GLN A 499 -5.84 11.77 -11.01
N ARG A 500 -5.79 11.68 -12.34
CA ARG A 500 -6.75 10.85 -13.08
C ARG A 500 -6.51 9.39 -12.72
N ALA A 501 -7.60 8.63 -12.52
CA ALA A 501 -7.50 7.21 -12.20
C ALA A 501 -6.70 6.42 -13.25
N SER A 502 -6.85 6.74 -14.53
CA SER A 502 -6.09 6.13 -15.63
C SER A 502 -4.59 6.47 -15.64
N GLU A 503 -4.15 7.39 -14.79
CA GLU A 503 -2.76 7.84 -14.69
C GLU A 503 -2.18 7.61 -13.29
N ILE A 504 -2.83 6.79 -12.45
CA ILE A 504 -2.38 6.53 -11.08
C ILE A 504 -0.94 5.98 -11.06
N ASP A 505 -0.57 5.22 -12.08
CA ASP A 505 0.76 4.66 -12.28
C ASP A 505 1.89 5.70 -12.32
N HIS A 506 1.61 6.93 -12.74
CA HIS A 506 2.61 8.01 -12.73
C HIS A 506 3.04 8.42 -11.32
N LEU A 507 2.31 7.96 -10.29
CA LEU A 507 2.65 8.15 -8.89
C LEU A 507 3.35 6.93 -8.30
N LEU A 508 3.52 5.81 -9.03
CA LEU A 508 4.19 4.63 -8.49
C LEU A 508 5.68 4.92 -8.26
N PRO A 509 6.30 4.35 -7.22
CA PRO A 509 7.68 4.67 -6.84
C PRO A 509 8.72 4.56 -7.98
N HIS A 510 8.57 3.59 -8.87
CA HIS A 510 9.50 3.34 -9.98
C HIS A 510 9.27 4.25 -11.21
N LYS A 511 8.09 4.89 -11.30
CA LYS A 511 7.74 5.88 -12.34
C LYS A 511 7.73 7.31 -11.80
N TRP A 512 7.96 7.48 -10.51
CA TRP A 512 7.87 8.77 -9.84
C TRP A 512 9.07 9.66 -10.17
N GLY A 513 8.76 10.88 -10.60
CA GLY A 513 9.70 11.98 -10.73
C GLY A 513 9.14 13.21 -10.03
N LEU A 514 10.02 13.97 -9.37
CA LEU A 514 9.66 15.23 -8.73
C LEU A 514 9.24 16.23 -9.82
N LYS A 515 8.00 16.74 -9.72
CA LYS A 515 7.50 17.82 -10.57
C LYS A 515 7.61 19.17 -9.89
#